data_AF-A0AAD3R365-F1
#
_entry.id   AF-A0AAD3R365-F1
#
_cell.length_a   1.000
_cell.length_b   1.000
_cell.length_c   1.000
_cell.angle_alpha   90.00
_cell.angle_beta   90.00
_cell.angle_gamma   90.00
#
_symmetry.space_group_name_H-M   'P 1'
#
loop_
_entity.id
_entity.type
_entity.pdbx_description
1 polymer ?
#
loop_
_entity_poly.entity_id
_entity_poly.type
_entity_poly.pdbx_seq_one_letter_code
_entity_poly.pdbx_strand_id
1 'polypeptide(L)'
;CFVPSKVEGLVQKDSELIGRLHYKEGHDLYHWRMGWFMLEGSALHFSSGEEEGEEEVLQLKQLHELTVSTHTEGEDKIQVLLMVEGGRTVYIHGFTKTDFTLWHSAITLAAGTDGKALSDQQLTKNGVPIIVDSCIAFVTQYGLCQEGVYQRPGDPGRVSLLLQDFTRNARNVKLREKEHQLEDVTDTLKSFLSQAEDALLTKELYPYWVSALDEKDERQRVKKYSTFIESLPKINRSTLKALLQHLYRIQQCSHLNHMPSEKLASVFSSCLFQTRGQTPQEISVVHDLINNYITLFSVNEDQVQQMERENSFITRWNEKKDTT
;
A
#
# COMPACT_ATOMS: atom_id res chain seq x y z
N CYS A 1 -34.62 10.78 14.46
CA CYS A 1 -34.75 10.47 13.02
C CYS A 1 -35.30 9.06 12.86
N PHE A 2 -36.36 8.88 12.08
CA PHE A 2 -36.78 7.55 11.64
C PHE A 2 -35.76 7.08 10.59
N VAL A 3 -34.99 6.04 10.89
CA VAL A 3 -34.19 5.35 9.88
C VAL A 3 -35.11 4.31 9.22
N PRO A 4 -35.26 4.30 7.89
CA PRO A 4 -36.10 3.31 7.22
C PRO A 4 -35.62 1.88 7.54
N SER A 5 -36.54 0.92 7.67
CA SER A 5 -36.21 -0.49 7.94
C SER A 5 -35.24 -1.09 6.90
N LYS A 6 -35.29 -0.58 5.66
CA LYS A 6 -34.36 -0.96 4.57
C LYS A 6 -32.90 -0.55 4.79
N VAL A 7 -32.65 0.37 5.73
CA VAL A 7 -31.32 0.92 6.08
C VAL A 7 -30.92 0.45 7.49
N GLU A 8 -31.76 -0.36 8.16
CA GLU A 8 -31.56 -0.82 9.53
C GLU A 8 -30.28 -1.66 9.67
N GLY A 9 -29.88 -2.39 8.63
CA GLY A 9 -28.60 -3.10 8.57
C GLY A 9 -27.35 -2.20 8.60
N LEU A 10 -27.46 -0.95 8.11
CA LEU A 10 -26.40 0.07 8.23
C LEU A 10 -26.36 0.70 9.64
N VAL A 11 -27.50 0.76 10.32
CA VAL A 11 -27.62 1.32 11.69
C VAL A 11 -27.19 0.33 12.76
N GLN A 12 -27.31 -0.97 12.50
CA GLN A 12 -26.91 -2.03 13.44
C GLN A 12 -25.37 -2.19 13.56
N LYS A 13 -24.60 -1.54 12.69
CA LYS A 13 -23.13 -1.48 12.76
C LYS A 13 -22.70 -0.36 13.71
N ASP A 14 -21.61 -0.56 14.46
CA ASP A 14 -20.99 0.47 15.32
C ASP A 14 -20.41 1.58 14.42
N SER A 15 -21.25 2.54 14.06
CA SER A 15 -20.93 3.60 13.10
C SER A 15 -20.45 4.88 13.80
N GLU A 16 -19.40 5.48 13.23
CA GLU A 16 -18.85 6.75 13.70
C GLU A 16 -19.69 7.94 13.22
N LEU A 17 -20.27 7.82 12.03
CA LEU A 17 -21.10 8.84 11.41
C LEU A 17 -22.13 8.20 10.48
N ILE A 18 -23.40 8.59 10.59
CA ILE A 18 -24.48 8.15 9.71
C ILE A 18 -25.37 9.34 9.34
N GLY A 19 -25.83 9.37 8.10
CA GLY A 19 -26.66 10.47 7.62
C GLY A 19 -27.03 10.36 6.16
N ARG A 20 -27.73 11.38 5.67
CA ARG A 20 -28.04 11.50 4.24
C ARG A 20 -27.12 12.54 3.61
N LEU A 21 -26.73 12.27 2.37
CA LEU A 21 -25.96 13.19 1.52
C LEU A 21 -26.53 13.15 0.11
N HIS A 22 -26.21 14.19 -0.66
CA HIS A 22 -26.37 14.15 -2.10
C HIS A 22 -25.12 13.54 -2.71
N TYR A 23 -25.28 12.68 -3.71
CA TYR A 23 -24.16 12.05 -4.38
C TYR A 23 -24.40 11.82 -5.87
N LYS A 24 -23.30 11.64 -6.60
CA LYS A 24 -23.22 11.28 -8.02
C LYS A 24 -22.11 10.26 -8.22
N GLU A 25 -22.37 9.22 -9.00
CA GLU A 25 -21.37 8.19 -9.30
C GLU A 25 -21.59 7.54 -10.68
N GLY A 26 -20.58 6.82 -11.15
CA GLY A 26 -20.73 5.93 -12.31
C GLY A 26 -21.07 6.67 -13.60
N HIS A 27 -22.15 6.24 -14.26
CA HIS A 27 -22.54 6.71 -15.60
C HIS A 27 -23.43 7.96 -15.61
N ASP A 28 -24.05 8.32 -14.48
CA ASP A 28 -24.84 9.55 -14.35
C ASP A 28 -24.15 10.54 -13.38
N LEU A 29 -23.26 11.35 -13.96
CA LEU A 29 -22.59 12.45 -13.26
C LEU A 29 -23.38 13.76 -13.39
N TYR A 30 -24.55 13.75 -14.01
CA TYR A 30 -25.34 14.94 -14.31
C TYR A 30 -26.36 15.23 -13.20
N HIS A 31 -26.99 14.20 -12.64
CA HIS A 31 -28.08 14.37 -11.67
C HIS A 31 -27.68 14.01 -10.24
N TRP A 32 -27.95 14.92 -9.30
CA TRP A 32 -27.76 14.63 -7.88
C TRP A 32 -28.88 13.72 -7.39
N ARG A 33 -28.52 12.66 -6.68
CA ARG A 33 -29.46 11.79 -5.96
C ARG A 33 -29.17 11.85 -4.48
N MET A 34 -30.18 11.55 -3.67
CA MET A 34 -30.02 11.41 -2.23
C MET A 34 -29.69 9.97 -1.89
N GLY A 35 -28.73 9.77 -0.99
CA GLY A 35 -28.38 8.44 -0.48
C GLY A 35 -28.12 8.48 1.02
N TRP A 36 -28.17 7.30 1.63
CA TRP A 36 -27.70 7.09 2.99
C TRP A 36 -26.21 6.78 2.96
N PHE A 37 -25.47 7.37 3.90
CA PHE A 37 -24.05 7.18 4.08
C PHE A 37 -23.77 6.78 5.52
N MET A 38 -22.82 5.88 5.71
CA MET A 38 -22.36 5.42 7.02
C MET A 38 -20.85 5.21 6.98
N LEU A 39 -20.15 5.77 7.97
CA LEU A 39 -18.71 5.61 8.15
C LEU A 39 -18.44 4.61 9.28
N GLU A 40 -17.73 3.54 8.95
CA GLU A 40 -17.26 2.51 9.88
C GLU A 40 -15.74 2.36 9.72
N GLY A 41 -14.98 2.95 10.65
CA GLY A 41 -13.53 3.05 10.53
C GLY A 41 -13.11 3.70 9.21
N SER A 42 -12.49 2.91 8.33
CA SER A 42 -12.02 3.37 7.00
C SER A 42 -12.95 3.00 5.85
N ALA A 43 -14.13 2.45 6.12
CA ALA A 43 -15.11 2.06 5.11
C ALA A 43 -16.26 3.07 5.09
N LEU A 44 -16.51 3.67 3.92
CA LEU A 44 -17.68 4.51 3.69
C LEU A 44 -18.71 3.70 2.92
N HIS A 45 -19.75 3.30 3.64
CA HIS A 45 -20.90 2.57 3.12
C HIS A 45 -21.95 3.55 2.62
N PHE A 46 -22.56 3.27 1.48
CA PHE A 46 -23.65 4.08 0.98
C PHE A 46 -24.65 3.31 0.12
N SER A 47 -25.89 3.79 0.09
CA SER A 47 -26.97 3.20 -0.70
C SER A 47 -28.01 4.24 -1.10
N SER A 48 -28.71 3.97 -2.21
CA SER A 48 -29.88 4.75 -2.66
C SER A 48 -31.04 4.67 -1.65
N GLY A 49 -31.17 3.52 -0.97
CA GLY A 49 -32.27 3.20 -0.06
C GLY A 49 -33.57 2.79 -0.77
N GLU A 50 -33.55 2.66 -2.10
CA GLU A 50 -34.72 2.29 -2.92
C GLU A 50 -34.89 0.76 -2.96
N GLU A 51 -33.79 0.03 -3.21
CA GLU A 51 -33.73 -1.42 -3.30
C GLU A 51 -32.95 -2.04 -2.12
N GLU A 52 -33.44 -3.18 -1.61
CA GLU A 52 -32.72 -3.94 -0.57
C GLU A 52 -31.52 -4.66 -1.19
N GLY A 53 -30.32 -4.41 -0.67
CA GLY A 53 -29.09 -5.11 -1.09
C GLY A 53 -28.12 -4.30 -1.96
N GLU A 54 -28.46 -3.06 -2.37
CA GLU A 54 -27.56 -2.14 -3.06
C GLU A 54 -26.66 -1.34 -2.08
N GLU A 55 -25.93 -2.04 -1.20
CA GLU A 55 -24.93 -1.41 -0.35
C GLU A 55 -23.59 -1.35 -1.09
N GLU A 56 -23.17 -0.15 -1.46
CA GLU A 56 -21.84 0.10 -1.98
C GLU A 56 -20.87 0.49 -0.86
N VAL A 57 -19.59 0.19 -1.05
CA VAL A 57 -18.53 0.50 -0.09
C VAL A 57 -17.34 1.12 -0.82
N LEU A 58 -16.86 2.25 -0.30
CA LEU A 58 -15.55 2.83 -0.62
C LEU A 58 -14.57 2.58 0.52
N GLN A 59 -13.41 2.01 0.21
CA GLN A 59 -12.30 1.87 1.13
C GLN A 59 -11.49 3.17 1.13
N LEU A 60 -11.71 4.02 2.14
CA LEU A 60 -11.16 5.37 2.19
C LEU A 60 -9.62 5.40 2.21
N LYS A 61 -8.98 4.39 2.79
CA LYS A 61 -7.51 4.24 2.75
C LYS A 61 -7.00 3.89 1.35
N GLN A 62 -7.84 3.38 0.44
CA GLN A 62 -7.49 3.02 -0.95
C GLN A 62 -7.86 4.09 -1.99
N LEU A 63 -8.31 5.27 -1.53
CA LEU A 63 -8.56 6.40 -2.41
C LEU A 63 -7.27 6.77 -3.17
N HIS A 64 -7.42 7.05 -4.46
CA HIS A 64 -6.37 7.63 -5.31
C HIS A 64 -6.45 9.16 -5.26
N GLU A 65 -7.66 9.69 -5.09
CA GLU A 65 -7.93 11.12 -4.99
C GLU A 65 -9.00 11.39 -3.91
N LEU A 66 -8.78 12.48 -3.17
CA LEU A 66 -9.71 13.05 -2.21
C LEU A 66 -9.59 14.57 -2.30
N THR A 67 -10.51 15.22 -3.03
CA THR A 67 -10.39 16.64 -3.40
C THR A 67 -11.67 17.39 -3.12
N VAL A 68 -11.57 18.60 -2.56
CA VAL A 68 -12.71 19.51 -2.42
C VAL A 68 -12.77 20.43 -3.63
N SER A 69 -13.97 20.57 -4.21
CA SER A 69 -14.28 21.50 -5.28
C SER A 69 -15.49 22.37 -4.91
N THR A 70 -15.67 23.48 -5.61
CA THR A 70 -16.87 24.32 -5.47
C THR A 70 -17.66 24.26 -6.77
N HIS A 71 -18.92 23.85 -6.70
CA HIS A 71 -19.84 23.83 -7.82
C HIS A 71 -20.82 25.00 -7.71
N THR A 72 -21.13 25.63 -8.84
CA THR A 72 -22.10 26.73 -8.92
C THR A 72 -23.37 26.23 -9.56
N GLU A 73 -24.49 26.29 -8.84
CA GLU A 73 -25.81 25.93 -9.34
C GLU A 73 -26.73 27.16 -9.19
N GLY A 74 -26.90 27.91 -10.29
CA GLY A 74 -27.54 29.22 -10.25
C GLY A 74 -26.67 30.26 -9.52
N GLU A 75 -27.23 30.90 -8.48
CA GLU A 75 -26.51 31.85 -7.61
C GLU A 75 -25.81 31.15 -6.42
N ASP A 76 -26.14 29.89 -6.15
CA ASP A 76 -25.65 29.15 -5.00
C ASP A 76 -24.29 28.49 -5.28
N LYS A 77 -23.42 28.50 -4.26
CA LYS A 77 -22.12 27.83 -4.27
C LYS A 77 -22.14 26.64 -3.31
N ILE A 78 -21.99 25.45 -3.87
CA ILE A 78 -22.01 24.18 -3.13
C ILE A 78 -20.59 23.63 -3.06
N GLN A 79 -20.16 23.23 -1.87
CA GLN A 79 -18.90 22.50 -1.71
C GLN A 79 -19.13 21.03 -1.99
N VAL A 80 -18.28 20.45 -2.84
CA VAL A 80 -18.39 19.06 -3.30
C VAL A 80 -17.09 18.34 -2.99
N LEU A 81 -17.19 17.16 -2.36
CA LEU A 81 -16.05 16.28 -2.12
C LEU A 81 -16.01 15.22 -3.21
N LEU A 82 -14.88 15.15 -3.90
CA LEU A 82 -14.55 14.15 -4.91
C LEU A 82 -13.71 13.05 -4.27
N MET A 83 -14.14 11.81 -4.46
CA MET A 83 -13.45 10.60 -4.03
C MET A 83 -13.25 9.69 -5.24
N VAL A 84 -12.02 9.20 -5.44
CA VAL A 84 -11.70 8.25 -6.51
C VAL A 84 -11.10 6.98 -5.94
N GLU A 85 -11.76 5.84 -6.13
CA GLU A 85 -11.30 4.52 -5.69
C GLU A 85 -11.34 3.52 -6.84
N GLY A 86 -10.19 2.96 -7.23
CA GLY A 86 -10.16 1.89 -8.24
C GLY A 86 -10.74 2.28 -9.60
N GLY A 87 -10.76 3.58 -9.94
CA GLY A 87 -11.40 4.10 -11.15
C GLY A 87 -12.88 4.45 -11.00
N ARG A 88 -13.50 4.14 -9.85
CA ARG A 88 -14.82 4.65 -9.47
C ARG A 88 -14.68 6.07 -8.95
N THR A 89 -15.55 6.94 -9.41
CA THR A 89 -15.59 8.35 -9.01
C THR A 89 -16.90 8.63 -8.30
N VAL A 90 -16.82 9.13 -7.08
CA VAL A 90 -17.97 9.49 -6.25
C VAL A 90 -17.84 10.95 -5.84
N TYR A 91 -18.88 11.71 -6.13
CA TYR A 91 -19.03 13.09 -5.65
C TYR A 91 -20.06 13.11 -4.54
N ILE A 92 -19.79 13.82 -3.45
CA ILE A 92 -20.78 14.05 -2.39
C ILE A 92 -20.89 15.53 -2.00
N HIS A 93 -22.07 15.95 -1.57
CA HIS A 93 -22.24 17.20 -0.83
C HIS A 93 -23.31 17.11 0.26
N GLY A 94 -23.16 17.96 1.28
CA GLY A 94 -24.12 18.09 2.37
C GLY A 94 -25.38 18.88 1.97
N PHE A 95 -26.42 18.80 2.81
CA PHE A 95 -27.61 19.67 2.69
C PHE A 95 -27.28 21.10 3.10
N THR A 96 -26.38 21.25 4.07
CA THR A 96 -25.85 22.53 4.54
C THR A 96 -24.32 22.53 4.49
N LYS A 97 -23.73 23.72 4.60
CA LYS A 97 -22.27 23.86 4.75
C LYS A 97 -21.73 23.15 5.99
N THR A 98 -22.53 23.11 7.06
CA THR A 98 -22.19 22.41 8.30
C THR A 98 -22.13 20.90 8.07
N ASP A 99 -23.13 20.33 7.38
CA ASP A 99 -23.15 18.91 7.03
C ASP A 99 -21.93 18.54 6.18
N PHE A 100 -21.63 19.36 5.16
CA PHE A 100 -20.46 19.14 4.32
C PHE A 100 -19.17 19.15 5.14
N THR A 101 -19.01 20.12 6.04
CA THR A 101 -17.80 20.26 6.87
C THR A 101 -17.61 19.05 7.77
N LEU A 102 -18.70 18.58 8.42
CA LEU A 102 -18.68 17.39 9.28
C LEU A 102 -18.23 16.14 8.51
N TRP A 103 -18.90 15.85 7.38
CA TRP A 103 -18.59 14.68 6.57
C TRP A 103 -17.19 14.75 5.94
N HIS A 104 -16.80 15.91 5.42
CA HIS A 104 -15.46 16.12 4.86
C HIS A 104 -14.38 15.86 5.91
N SER A 105 -14.53 16.38 7.13
CA SER A 105 -13.57 16.15 8.21
C SER A 105 -13.49 14.67 8.61
N ALA A 106 -14.62 13.99 8.77
CA ALA A 106 -14.67 12.58 9.13
C ALA A 106 -14.03 11.68 8.04
N ILE A 107 -14.40 11.88 6.77
CA ILE A 107 -13.85 11.13 5.63
C ILE A 107 -12.35 11.41 5.47
N THR A 108 -11.91 12.65 5.65
CA THR A 108 -10.48 13.00 5.53
C THR A 108 -9.66 12.32 6.61
N LEU A 109 -10.16 12.26 7.84
CA LEU A 109 -9.51 11.57 8.94
C LEU A 109 -9.43 10.06 8.65
N ALA A 110 -10.54 9.43 8.31
CA ALA A 110 -10.63 8.00 8.00
C ALA A 110 -9.83 7.60 6.74
N ALA A 111 -9.65 8.51 5.78
CA ALA A 111 -8.82 8.28 4.61
C ALA A 111 -7.31 8.50 4.87
N GLY A 112 -6.94 9.19 5.94
CA GLY A 112 -5.57 9.58 6.28
C GLY A 112 -4.74 8.42 6.82
N THR A 113 -3.52 8.69 7.30
CA THR A 113 -2.77 7.73 8.12
C THR A 113 -3.02 8.07 9.60
N ASP A 114 -3.43 7.10 10.41
CA ASP A 114 -3.87 7.28 11.80
C ASP A 114 -3.14 6.39 12.82
N GLY A 115 -2.14 5.63 12.37
CA GLY A 115 -1.37 4.74 13.24
C GLY A 115 -0.13 4.19 12.54
N LYS A 116 0.51 3.21 13.19
CA LYS A 116 1.72 2.54 12.67
C LYS A 116 1.44 1.12 12.20
N ALA A 117 0.24 0.57 12.40
CA ALA A 117 -0.09 -0.71 11.80
C ALA A 117 -0.17 -0.54 10.28
N LEU A 118 0.10 -1.61 9.53
CA LEU A 118 0.03 -1.55 8.06
C LEU A 118 -1.40 -1.25 7.57
N SER A 119 -2.43 -1.63 8.35
CA SER A 119 -3.84 -1.31 8.09
C SER A 119 -4.19 0.17 8.19
N ASP A 120 -3.42 0.91 8.98
CA ASP A 120 -3.68 2.31 9.31
C ASP A 120 -3.14 3.24 8.21
N GLN A 121 -2.33 2.71 7.30
CA GLN A 121 -1.66 3.48 6.26
C GLN A 121 -2.59 3.77 5.08
N GLN A 122 -2.30 4.85 4.33
CA GLN A 122 -2.86 5.00 3.00
C GLN A 122 -2.35 3.87 2.09
N LEU A 123 -3.27 3.18 1.41
CA LEU A 123 -3.03 1.97 0.65
C LEU A 123 -3.23 2.21 -0.85
N THR A 124 -2.52 1.45 -1.67
CA THR A 124 -2.87 1.25 -3.08
C THR A 124 -4.13 0.37 -3.18
N LYS A 125 -4.73 0.32 -4.37
CA LYS A 125 -5.85 -0.60 -4.68
C LYS A 125 -5.57 -2.08 -4.39
N ASN A 126 -4.29 -2.47 -4.31
CA ASN A 126 -3.88 -3.85 -4.04
C ASN A 126 -3.68 -4.13 -2.54
N GLY A 127 -3.96 -3.13 -1.68
CA GLY A 127 -3.76 -3.24 -0.23
C GLY A 127 -2.29 -3.22 0.18
N VAL A 128 -1.46 -2.44 -0.54
CA VAL A 128 -0.05 -2.19 -0.19
C VAL A 128 0.10 -0.74 0.27
N PRO A 129 0.78 -0.43 1.38
CA PRO A 129 1.03 0.96 1.78
C PRO A 129 1.70 1.77 0.66
N ILE A 130 1.18 2.98 0.39
CA ILE A 130 1.66 3.83 -0.71
C ILE A 130 3.15 4.16 -0.57
N ILE A 131 3.65 4.32 0.65
CA ILE A 131 5.09 4.47 0.92
C ILE A 131 5.91 3.30 0.38
N VAL A 132 5.47 2.06 0.62
CA VAL A 132 6.16 0.85 0.15
C VAL A 132 6.14 0.80 -1.37
N ASP A 133 4.97 0.99 -1.98
CA ASP A 133 4.79 0.96 -3.43
C ASP A 133 5.61 2.05 -4.13
N SER A 134 5.58 3.28 -3.60
CA SER A 134 6.31 4.43 -4.15
C SER A 134 7.83 4.23 -4.07
N CYS A 135 8.35 3.79 -2.92
CA CYS A 135 9.77 3.49 -2.77
C CYS A 135 10.21 2.35 -3.70
N ILE A 136 9.44 1.26 -3.78
CA ILE A 136 9.71 0.14 -4.70
C ILE A 136 9.74 0.61 -6.15
N ALA A 137 8.75 1.40 -6.58
CA ALA A 137 8.68 1.90 -7.95
C ALA A 137 9.91 2.78 -8.28
N PHE A 138 10.28 3.67 -7.36
CA PHE A 138 11.45 4.52 -7.52
C PHE A 138 12.75 3.71 -7.62
N VAL A 139 12.97 2.76 -6.70
CA VAL A 139 14.18 1.92 -6.71
C VAL A 139 14.20 0.99 -7.91
N THR A 140 13.05 0.50 -8.38
CA THR A 140 12.98 -0.30 -9.61
C THR A 140 13.38 0.54 -10.83
N GLN A 141 12.97 1.80 -10.88
CA GLN A 141 13.30 2.67 -12.01
C GLN A 141 14.77 3.10 -12.03
N TYR A 142 15.34 3.44 -10.86
CA TYR A 142 16.64 4.11 -10.77
C TYR A 142 17.74 3.28 -10.09
N GLY A 143 17.40 2.18 -9.43
CA GLY A 143 18.31 1.40 -8.60
C GLY A 143 18.74 0.04 -9.17
N LEU A 144 18.12 -0.46 -10.24
CA LEU A 144 18.43 -1.81 -10.77
C LEU A 144 19.89 -1.99 -11.21
N CYS A 145 20.55 -0.93 -11.69
CA CYS A 145 21.97 -0.95 -12.08
C CYS A 145 22.90 -0.42 -10.98
N GLN A 146 22.37 0.09 -9.86
CA GLN A 146 23.19 0.74 -8.87
C GLN A 146 23.92 -0.27 -8.01
N GLU A 147 25.25 -0.30 -8.10
CA GLU A 147 26.08 -1.15 -7.25
C GLU A 147 25.78 -0.94 -5.76
N GLY A 148 25.49 -2.04 -5.06
CA GLY A 148 25.22 -2.02 -3.62
C GLY A 148 23.91 -1.33 -3.24
N VAL A 149 22.93 -1.26 -4.16
CA VAL A 149 21.57 -0.78 -3.84
C VAL A 149 21.06 -1.46 -2.56
N TYR A 150 20.40 -0.69 -1.68
CA TYR A 150 20.01 -1.07 -0.31
C TYR A 150 21.12 -1.23 0.73
N GLN A 151 22.39 -1.38 0.36
CA GLN A 151 23.50 -1.49 1.34
C GLN A 151 24.03 -0.15 1.80
N ARG A 152 24.08 0.82 0.88
CA ARG A 152 24.58 2.16 1.18
C ARG A 152 23.54 2.93 2.02
N PRO A 153 23.96 3.53 3.15
CA PRO A 153 23.06 4.32 3.97
C PRO A 153 22.76 5.66 3.30
N GLY A 154 21.53 6.12 3.46
CA GLY A 154 21.11 7.48 3.15
C GLY A 154 21.47 8.45 4.27
N ASP A 155 21.11 9.71 4.09
CA ASP A 155 21.22 10.72 5.14
C ASP A 155 20.07 10.57 6.15
N PRO A 156 20.35 10.35 7.45
CA PRO A 156 19.30 10.13 8.45
C PRO A 156 18.27 11.26 8.56
N GLY A 157 18.70 12.52 8.33
CA GLY A 157 17.82 13.67 8.35
C GLY A 157 16.85 13.67 7.17
N ARG A 158 17.35 13.42 5.96
CA ARG A 158 16.51 13.32 4.75
C ARG A 158 15.59 12.11 4.78
N VAL A 159 16.07 10.96 5.27
CA VAL A 159 15.25 9.76 5.49
C VAL A 159 14.11 10.06 6.46
N SER A 160 14.39 10.69 7.61
CA SER A 160 13.36 11.05 8.59
C SER A 160 12.34 12.04 8.02
N LEU A 161 12.79 13.03 7.24
CA LEU A 161 11.91 14.00 6.60
C LEU A 161 10.98 13.32 5.59
N LEU A 162 11.53 12.45 4.73
CA LEU A 162 10.75 11.74 3.74
C LEU A 162 9.72 10.80 4.38
N LEU A 163 10.09 10.10 5.45
CA LEU A 163 9.16 9.27 6.22
C LEU A 163 8.03 10.11 6.84
N GLN A 164 8.33 11.30 7.34
CA GLN A 164 7.34 12.23 7.88
C GLN A 164 6.36 12.70 6.78
N ASP A 165 6.87 13.02 5.59
CA ASP A 165 6.03 13.43 4.46
C ASP A 165 5.06 12.33 4.03
N PHE A 166 5.54 11.08 3.96
CA PHE A 166 4.67 9.92 3.71
C PHE A 166 3.65 9.70 4.83
N THR A 167 4.05 9.85 6.09
CA THR A 167 3.14 9.70 7.25
C THR A 167 2.05 10.77 7.22
N ARG A 168 2.39 12.00 6.82
CA ARG A 168 1.44 13.12 6.74
C ARG A 168 0.41 12.90 5.63
N ASN A 169 0.86 12.59 4.40
CA ASN A 169 -0.03 12.29 3.29
C ASN A 169 0.73 11.60 2.13
N ALA A 170 0.84 10.28 2.19
CA ALA A 170 1.55 9.47 1.19
C ALA A 170 1.07 9.69 -0.25
N ARG A 171 -0.22 9.96 -0.49
CA ARG A 171 -0.78 10.24 -1.83
C ARG A 171 -0.14 11.46 -2.51
N ASN A 172 0.29 12.44 -1.71
CA ASN A 172 0.87 13.68 -2.19
C ASN A 172 2.39 13.62 -2.38
N VAL A 173 3.05 12.59 -1.88
CA VAL A 173 4.50 12.43 -2.05
C VAL A 173 4.79 11.96 -3.48
N LYS A 174 5.71 12.65 -4.16
CA LYS A 174 6.17 12.31 -5.52
C LYS A 174 7.69 12.23 -5.52
N LEU A 175 8.21 11.00 -5.54
CA LEU A 175 9.65 10.76 -5.64
C LEU A 175 10.16 11.09 -7.04
N ARG A 176 11.28 11.80 -7.12
CA ARG A 176 11.89 12.28 -8.38
C ARG A 176 13.40 12.18 -8.30
N GLU A 177 14.04 11.63 -9.33
CA GLU A 177 15.48 11.37 -9.42
C GLU A 177 16.35 12.61 -9.11
N LYS A 178 15.89 13.79 -9.52
CA LYS A 178 16.62 15.07 -9.30
C LYS A 178 16.50 15.61 -7.88
N GLU A 179 15.52 15.15 -7.10
CA GLU A 179 15.16 15.71 -5.79
C GLU A 179 15.44 14.72 -4.65
N HIS A 180 15.40 13.42 -4.93
CA HIS A 180 15.52 12.35 -3.93
C HIS A 180 16.69 11.44 -4.29
N GLN A 181 17.60 11.23 -3.34
CA GLN A 181 18.70 10.27 -3.52
C GLN A 181 18.18 8.85 -3.36
N LEU A 182 18.77 7.93 -4.11
CA LEU A 182 18.38 6.52 -4.09
C LEU A 182 18.55 5.91 -2.69
N GLU A 183 19.67 6.21 -2.04
CA GLU A 183 20.00 5.73 -0.68
C GLU A 183 18.93 6.18 0.33
N ASP A 184 18.52 7.45 0.29
CA ASP A 184 17.47 7.99 1.17
C ASP A 184 16.14 7.26 0.98
N VAL A 185 15.76 6.94 -0.27
CA VAL A 185 14.52 6.21 -0.57
C VAL A 185 14.62 4.75 -0.09
N THR A 186 15.76 4.10 -0.28
CA THR A 186 15.98 2.72 0.19
C THR A 186 15.94 2.62 1.72
N ASP A 187 16.53 3.59 2.42
CA ASP A 187 16.52 3.64 3.89
C ASP A 187 15.15 4.06 4.44
N THR A 188 14.40 4.89 3.72
CA THR A 188 13.01 5.21 4.06
C THR A 188 12.14 3.96 4.04
N LEU A 189 12.25 3.11 3.02
CA LEU A 189 11.54 1.84 2.94
C LEU A 189 11.88 0.91 4.10
N LYS A 190 13.18 0.71 4.38
CA LYS A 190 13.64 -0.15 5.49
C LYS A 190 13.21 0.41 6.85
N SER A 191 13.25 1.73 7.02
CA SER A 191 12.84 2.41 8.25
C SER A 191 11.34 2.28 8.49
N PHE A 192 10.52 2.44 7.45
CA PHE A 192 9.07 2.23 7.53
C PHE A 192 8.73 0.82 8.02
N LEU A 193 9.32 -0.22 7.40
CA LEU A 193 9.08 -1.62 7.79
C LEU A 193 9.54 -1.90 9.24
N SER A 194 10.68 -1.34 9.63
CA SER A 194 11.23 -1.52 10.98
C SER A 194 10.41 -0.81 12.07
N GLN A 195 9.71 0.26 11.72
CA GLN A 195 8.95 1.10 12.66
C GLN A 195 7.45 0.81 12.67
N ALA A 196 6.96 -0.06 11.77
CA ALA A 196 5.57 -0.53 11.80
C ALA A 196 5.23 -1.16 13.16
N GLU A 197 3.95 -1.13 13.53
CA GLU A 197 3.49 -1.61 14.85
C GLU A 197 3.86 -3.07 15.12
N ASP A 198 3.67 -3.94 14.11
CA ASP A 198 4.17 -5.30 14.11
C ASP A 198 5.05 -5.58 12.87
N ALA A 199 5.89 -6.61 12.97
CA ALA A 199 6.76 -7.05 11.91
C ALA A 199 5.96 -7.44 10.65
N LEU A 200 6.52 -7.24 9.45
CA LEU A 200 5.85 -7.62 8.21
C LEU A 200 5.53 -9.13 8.18
N LEU A 201 6.47 -9.94 8.69
CA LEU A 201 6.32 -11.38 8.84
C LEU A 201 5.57 -11.81 10.12
N THR A 202 5.05 -10.85 10.89
CA THR A 202 4.41 -10.95 12.21
C THR A 202 5.32 -11.55 13.28
N LYS A 203 5.36 -10.94 14.47
CA LYS A 203 6.14 -11.49 15.59
C LYS A 203 5.58 -12.83 16.08
N GLU A 204 4.27 -13.01 15.96
CA GLU A 204 3.59 -14.27 16.32
C GLU A 204 4.09 -15.46 15.51
N LEU A 205 4.31 -15.29 14.21
CA LEU A 205 4.76 -16.39 13.34
C LEU A 205 6.27 -16.66 13.41
N TYR A 206 7.05 -15.85 14.13
CA TYR A 206 8.51 -15.94 14.19
C TYR A 206 9.04 -17.38 14.46
N PRO A 207 8.53 -18.13 15.47
CA PRO A 207 9.04 -19.48 15.74
C PRO A 207 8.82 -20.44 14.56
N TYR A 208 7.72 -20.27 13.83
CA TYR A 208 7.38 -21.11 12.67
C TYR A 208 8.33 -20.85 11.50
N TRP A 209 8.61 -19.57 11.20
CA TRP A 209 9.58 -19.17 10.18
C TRP A 209 10.95 -19.82 10.42
N VAL A 210 11.47 -19.72 11.65
CA VAL A 210 12.78 -20.27 11.99
C VAL A 210 12.77 -21.80 11.99
N SER A 211 11.74 -22.44 12.55
CA SER A 211 11.64 -23.91 12.58
C SER A 211 11.52 -24.56 11.20
N ALA A 212 11.06 -23.82 10.19
CA ALA A 212 11.02 -24.34 8.82
C ALA A 212 12.41 -24.67 8.27
N LEU A 213 13.48 -24.06 8.79
CA LEU A 213 14.86 -24.37 8.39
C LEU A 213 15.30 -25.78 8.82
N ASP A 214 14.63 -26.41 9.78
CA ASP A 214 14.87 -27.81 10.14
C ASP A 214 14.44 -28.78 9.01
N GLU A 215 13.60 -28.31 8.08
CA GLU A 215 13.22 -29.05 6.88
C GLU A 215 14.33 -29.01 5.83
N LYS A 216 14.98 -30.16 5.62
CA LYS A 216 16.09 -30.27 4.66
C LYS A 216 15.61 -30.31 3.20
N ASP A 217 14.40 -30.82 2.95
CA ASP A 217 13.81 -30.80 1.61
C ASP A 217 13.29 -29.39 1.30
N GLU A 218 13.95 -28.69 0.38
CA GLU A 218 13.57 -27.34 -0.04
C GLU A 218 12.11 -27.26 -0.49
N ARG A 219 11.57 -28.27 -1.20
CA ARG A 219 10.18 -28.24 -1.66
C ARG A 219 9.21 -28.28 -0.50
N GLN A 220 9.50 -29.08 0.51
CA GLN A 220 8.68 -29.14 1.74
C GLN A 220 8.84 -27.86 2.55
N ARG A 221 10.03 -27.28 2.60
CA ARG A 221 10.30 -26.02 3.28
C ARG A 221 9.53 -24.85 2.64
N VAL A 222 9.58 -24.74 1.31
CA VAL A 222 8.78 -23.77 0.53
C VAL A 222 7.29 -23.96 0.77
N LYS A 223 6.81 -25.20 0.83
CA LYS A 223 5.40 -25.50 1.17
C LYS A 223 5.02 -24.99 2.57
N LYS A 224 5.88 -25.16 3.58
CA LYS A 224 5.67 -24.60 4.93
C LYS A 224 5.60 -23.07 4.88
N TYR A 225 6.54 -22.42 4.17
CA TYR A 225 6.51 -20.97 3.99
C TYR A 225 5.21 -20.51 3.32
N SER A 226 4.72 -21.18 2.28
CA SER A 226 3.43 -20.85 1.67
C SER A 226 2.29 -20.86 2.69
N THR A 227 2.22 -21.87 3.57
CA THR A 227 1.21 -21.92 4.63
C THR A 227 1.31 -20.75 5.61
N PHE A 228 2.53 -20.33 5.97
CA PHE A 228 2.72 -19.18 6.86
C PHE A 228 2.37 -17.86 6.18
N ILE A 229 2.69 -17.71 4.89
CA ILE A 229 2.30 -16.54 4.08
C ILE A 229 0.77 -16.45 4.00
N GLU A 230 0.09 -17.57 3.82
CA GLU A 230 -1.38 -17.62 3.78
C GLU A 230 -2.02 -17.20 5.10
N SER A 231 -1.40 -17.50 6.24
CA SER A 231 -1.87 -17.09 7.57
C SER A 231 -1.57 -15.62 7.91
N LEU A 232 -0.73 -14.92 7.14
CA LEU A 232 -0.49 -13.49 7.37
C LEU A 232 -1.78 -12.66 7.15
N PRO A 233 -1.95 -11.56 7.90
CA PRO A 233 -2.98 -10.58 7.59
C PRO A 233 -2.91 -10.14 6.12
N LYS A 234 -4.07 -9.83 5.52
CA LYS A 234 -4.18 -9.54 4.08
C LYS A 234 -3.20 -8.47 3.61
N ILE A 235 -3.06 -7.38 4.38
CA ILE A 235 -2.16 -6.26 4.04
C ILE A 235 -0.70 -6.67 4.18
N ASN A 236 -0.32 -7.43 5.21
CA ASN A 236 1.01 -8.00 5.35
C ASN A 236 1.36 -8.89 4.15
N ARG A 237 0.46 -9.79 3.75
CA ARG A 237 0.67 -10.68 2.60
C ARG A 237 0.83 -9.91 1.29
N SER A 238 -0.03 -8.92 1.01
CA SER A 238 0.10 -8.07 -0.18
C SER A 238 1.40 -7.27 -0.19
N THR A 239 1.77 -6.70 0.96
CA THR A 239 3.01 -5.93 1.12
C THR A 239 4.24 -6.80 0.97
N LEU A 240 4.24 -8.00 1.56
CA LEU A 240 5.31 -8.99 1.41
C LEU A 240 5.45 -9.43 -0.05
N LYS A 241 4.33 -9.69 -0.74
CA LYS A 241 4.34 -10.03 -2.17
C LYS A 241 5.02 -8.94 -3.01
N ALA A 242 4.61 -7.68 -2.82
CA ALA A 242 5.17 -6.55 -3.56
C ALA A 242 6.68 -6.38 -3.28
N LEU A 243 7.09 -6.49 -2.01
CA LEU A 243 8.48 -6.39 -1.62
C LEU A 243 9.32 -7.55 -2.17
N LEU A 244 8.87 -8.81 -2.03
CA LEU A 244 9.61 -9.97 -2.54
C LEU A 244 9.69 -9.97 -4.06
N GLN A 245 8.64 -9.51 -4.76
CA GLN A 245 8.71 -9.26 -6.21
C GLN A 245 9.82 -8.27 -6.55
N HIS A 246 9.90 -7.16 -5.82
CA HIS A 246 10.92 -6.15 -6.02
C HIS A 246 12.33 -6.70 -5.77
N LEU A 247 12.55 -7.38 -4.64
CA LEU A 247 13.85 -7.97 -4.30
C LEU A 247 14.25 -9.08 -5.27
N TYR A 248 13.29 -9.86 -5.76
CA TYR A 248 13.49 -10.80 -6.86
C TYR A 248 14.01 -10.08 -8.10
N ARG A 249 13.42 -8.95 -8.51
CA ARG A 249 13.91 -8.18 -9.66
C ARG A 249 15.33 -7.64 -9.45
N ILE A 250 15.64 -7.15 -8.25
CA ILE A 250 16.99 -6.65 -7.90
C ILE A 250 18.03 -7.77 -8.04
N GLN A 251 17.76 -8.97 -7.50
CA GLN A 251 18.71 -10.08 -7.58
C GLN A 251 18.89 -10.63 -9.01
N GLN A 252 17.88 -10.55 -9.87
CA GLN A 252 18.03 -10.90 -11.29
C GLN A 252 18.99 -9.95 -12.03
N CYS A 253 19.17 -8.73 -11.50
CA CYS A 253 20.15 -7.75 -11.99
C CYS A 253 21.47 -7.77 -11.19
N SER A 254 21.74 -8.81 -10.39
CA SER A 254 22.92 -8.91 -9.52
C SER A 254 24.27 -8.86 -10.24
N HIS A 255 24.30 -9.21 -11.53
CA HIS A 255 25.48 -9.06 -12.38
C HIS A 255 25.87 -7.58 -12.64
N LEU A 256 24.93 -6.64 -12.43
CA LEU A 256 25.15 -5.19 -12.54
C LEU A 256 25.25 -4.53 -11.17
N ASN A 257 24.26 -4.79 -10.31
CA ASN A 257 24.16 -4.10 -9.01
C ASN A 257 24.92 -4.80 -7.87
N HIS A 258 25.49 -5.99 -8.10
CA HIS A 258 26.24 -6.76 -7.11
C HIS A 258 25.45 -7.16 -5.84
N MET A 259 24.12 -7.23 -5.94
CA MET A 259 23.18 -7.59 -4.86
C MET A 259 22.48 -8.94 -5.13
N PRO A 260 23.16 -10.09 -4.93
CA PRO A 260 22.49 -11.38 -4.90
C PRO A 260 21.57 -11.51 -3.68
N SER A 261 20.71 -12.52 -3.67
CA SER A 261 19.66 -12.69 -2.67
C SER A 261 20.21 -12.83 -1.25
N GLU A 262 21.40 -13.40 -1.05
CA GLU A 262 22.03 -13.51 0.29
C GLU A 262 22.33 -12.13 0.88
N LYS A 263 22.85 -11.21 0.06
CA LYS A 263 23.14 -9.84 0.50
C LYS A 263 21.85 -9.07 0.78
N LEU A 264 20.83 -9.23 -0.06
CA LEU A 264 19.52 -8.62 0.15
C LEU A 264 18.87 -9.14 1.43
N ALA A 265 18.94 -10.46 1.68
CA ALA A 265 18.40 -11.08 2.88
C ALA A 265 19.07 -10.57 4.16
N SER A 266 20.39 -10.41 4.14
CA SER A 266 21.13 -9.76 5.23
C SER A 266 20.57 -8.36 5.50
N VAL A 267 20.41 -7.53 4.47
CA VAL A 267 19.90 -6.16 4.62
C VAL A 267 18.46 -6.10 5.15
N PHE A 268 17.57 -7.00 4.72
CA PHE A 268 16.14 -6.93 5.03
C PHE A 268 15.70 -7.77 6.23
N SER A 269 16.47 -8.75 6.68
CA SER A 269 16.10 -9.63 7.80
C SER A 269 15.63 -8.88 9.05
N SER A 270 16.41 -7.88 9.48
CA SER A 270 16.10 -7.10 10.68
C SER A 270 14.80 -6.28 10.56
N CYS A 271 14.48 -5.75 9.38
CA CYS A 271 13.25 -4.95 9.21
C CYS A 271 12.01 -5.82 8.94
N LEU A 272 12.18 -7.01 8.37
CA LEU A 272 11.09 -7.96 8.14
C LEU A 272 10.63 -8.67 9.41
N PHE A 273 11.55 -8.96 10.32
CA PHE A 273 11.27 -9.56 11.62
C PHE A 273 11.25 -8.57 12.79
N GLN A 274 11.70 -7.32 12.59
CA GLN A 274 11.88 -6.30 13.62
C GLN A 274 12.78 -6.74 14.79
N THR A 275 13.86 -7.44 14.47
CA THR A 275 14.84 -7.95 15.43
C THR A 275 16.06 -7.04 15.49
N ARG A 276 16.82 -7.12 16.58
CA ARG A 276 18.02 -6.30 16.81
C ARG A 276 19.23 -6.67 15.94
N GLY A 277 19.13 -7.70 15.11
CA GLY A 277 20.26 -8.13 14.30
C GLY A 277 19.95 -9.31 13.38
N GLN A 278 20.74 -9.39 12.32
CA GLN A 278 20.67 -10.37 11.24
C GLN A 278 21.09 -11.76 11.75
N THR A 279 20.19 -12.47 12.43
CA THR A 279 20.52 -13.84 12.85
C THR A 279 20.70 -14.71 11.59
N PRO A 280 21.64 -15.67 11.58
CA PRO A 280 21.82 -16.55 10.42
C PRO A 280 20.53 -17.24 9.97
N GLN A 281 19.65 -17.55 10.92
CA GLN A 281 18.33 -18.12 10.67
C GLN A 281 17.41 -17.14 9.93
N GLU A 282 17.26 -15.91 10.43
CA GLU A 282 16.41 -14.89 9.78
C GLU A 282 16.90 -14.56 8.36
N ILE A 283 18.22 -14.45 8.18
CA ILE A 283 18.82 -14.25 6.85
C ILE A 283 18.47 -15.42 5.94
N SER A 284 18.59 -16.66 6.45
CA SER A 284 18.31 -17.87 5.67
C SER A 284 16.83 -17.96 5.27
N VAL A 285 15.89 -17.60 6.15
CA VAL A 285 14.46 -17.52 5.82
C VAL A 285 14.23 -16.47 4.73
N VAL A 286 14.71 -15.24 4.90
CA VAL A 286 14.49 -14.18 3.91
C VAL A 286 15.15 -14.52 2.56
N HIS A 287 16.32 -15.15 2.59
CA HIS A 287 16.99 -15.65 1.40
C HIS A 287 16.13 -16.67 0.65
N ASP A 288 15.60 -17.67 1.36
CA ASP A 288 14.68 -18.65 0.77
C ASP A 288 13.44 -17.97 0.18
N LEU A 289 12.86 -16.99 0.87
CA LEU A 289 11.68 -16.25 0.42
C LEU A 289 11.94 -15.46 -0.87
N ILE A 290 13.12 -14.82 -0.99
CA ILE A 290 13.50 -14.08 -2.20
C ILE A 290 13.74 -15.05 -3.37
N ASN A 291 14.45 -16.16 -3.15
CA ASN A 291 14.76 -17.12 -4.21
C ASN A 291 13.53 -17.88 -4.69
N ASN A 292 12.58 -18.17 -3.80
CA ASN A 292 11.39 -18.94 -4.11
C ASN A 292 10.16 -18.06 -4.40
N TYR A 293 10.34 -16.76 -4.64
CA TYR A 293 9.23 -15.81 -4.91
C TYR A 293 8.23 -16.33 -5.96
N ILE A 294 8.72 -16.86 -7.09
CA ILE A 294 7.87 -17.37 -8.17
C ILE A 294 6.96 -18.50 -7.66
N THR A 295 7.53 -19.48 -6.97
CA THR A 295 6.80 -20.63 -6.42
C THR A 295 5.85 -20.20 -5.31
N LEU A 296 6.32 -19.39 -4.36
CA LEU A 296 5.55 -18.96 -3.19
C LEU A 296 4.28 -18.17 -3.56
N PHE A 297 4.35 -17.37 -4.63
CA PHE A 297 3.23 -16.54 -5.08
C PHE A 297 2.58 -17.02 -6.38
N SER A 298 2.91 -18.23 -6.84
CA SER A 298 2.38 -18.84 -8.06
C SER A 298 2.44 -17.90 -9.26
N VAL A 299 3.59 -17.25 -9.45
CA VAL A 299 3.82 -16.30 -10.55
C VAL A 299 3.93 -17.08 -11.85
N ASN A 300 3.09 -16.74 -12.83
CA ASN A 300 3.08 -17.45 -14.11
C ASN A 300 4.24 -17.00 -15.03
N GLU A 301 4.50 -17.79 -16.06
CA GLU A 301 5.61 -17.54 -16.99
C GLU A 301 5.47 -16.19 -17.70
N ASP A 302 4.26 -15.80 -18.10
CA ASP A 302 4.01 -14.51 -18.75
C ASP A 302 4.40 -13.32 -17.87
N GLN A 303 4.11 -13.40 -16.57
CA GLN A 303 4.49 -12.38 -15.58
C GLN A 303 6.01 -12.35 -15.38
N VAL A 304 6.68 -13.50 -15.37
CA VAL A 304 8.14 -13.57 -15.28
C VAL A 304 8.79 -12.93 -16.50
N GLN A 305 8.37 -13.33 -17.71
CA GLN A 305 8.87 -12.75 -18.95
C GLN A 305 8.59 -11.24 -19.03
N GLN A 306 7.45 -10.79 -18.51
CA GLN A 306 7.14 -9.36 -18.44
C GLN A 306 8.12 -8.60 -17.53
N MET A 307 8.43 -9.13 -16.35
CA MET A 307 9.43 -8.52 -15.44
C MET A 307 10.82 -8.48 -16.10
N GLU A 308 11.23 -9.55 -16.78
CA GLU A 308 12.53 -9.62 -17.48
C GLU A 308 12.62 -8.60 -18.62
N ARG A 309 11.55 -8.45 -19.42
CA ARG A 309 11.47 -7.44 -20.47
C ARG A 309 11.61 -6.05 -19.87
N GLU A 310 10.81 -5.73 -18.85
CA GLU A 310 10.87 -4.43 -18.17
C GLU A 310 12.25 -4.14 -17.57
N ASN A 311 12.84 -5.09 -16.86
CA ASN A 311 14.19 -4.96 -16.33
C ASN A 311 15.20 -4.68 -17.44
N SER A 312 15.13 -5.41 -18.55
CA SER A 312 16.01 -5.21 -19.71
C SER A 312 15.84 -3.84 -20.35
N PHE A 313 14.63 -3.30 -20.39
CA PHE A 313 14.39 -1.93 -20.88
C PHE A 313 14.99 -0.88 -19.93
N ILE A 314 14.79 -1.04 -18.62
CA ILE A 314 15.31 -0.10 -17.61
C ILE A 314 16.83 -0.10 -17.60
N THR A 315 17.48 -1.27 -17.57
CA THR A 315 18.94 -1.37 -17.47
C THR A 315 19.62 -0.77 -18.70
N ARG A 316 19.14 -1.08 -19.91
CA ARG A 316 19.65 -0.49 -21.17
C ARG A 316 19.46 1.01 -21.26
N TRP A 317 18.38 1.53 -20.69
CA TRP A 317 18.13 2.98 -20.68
C TRP A 317 19.09 3.70 -19.74
N ASN A 318 19.38 3.13 -18.57
CA ASN A 318 20.37 3.67 -17.63
C ASN A 318 21.80 3.63 -18.20
N GLU A 319 22.20 2.56 -18.89
CA GLU A 319 23.50 2.50 -19.59
C GLU A 319 23.69 3.65 -20.58
N LYS A 320 22.64 4.00 -21.34
CA LYS A 320 22.71 5.11 -22.30
C LYS A 320 22.89 6.46 -21.62
N LYS A 321 22.22 6.68 -20.48
CA LYS A 321 22.38 7.91 -19.69
C LYS A 321 23.82 8.11 -19.22
N ASP A 322 24.47 7.06 -18.74
CA ASP A 322 25.85 7.14 -18.23
C ASP A 322 26.88 7.36 -19.33
N THR A 323 26.54 7.08 -20.60
CA THR A 323 27.41 7.29 -21.77
C THR A 323 27.30 8.68 -22.45
N THR A 324 26.40 9.54 -21.96
CA THR A 324 26.15 10.91 -22.50
C THR A 324 26.46 11.98 -21.48
#